data_AF-A0A949FQH0-F1
#
_entry.id   AF-A0A949FQH0-F1
#
_cell.length_a   1.000
_cell.length_b   1.000
_cell.length_c   1.000
_cell.angle_alpha   90.00
_cell.angle_beta   90.00
_cell.angle_gamma   90.00
#
_symmetry.space_group_name_H-M   'P 1'
#
loop_
_entity.id
_entity.type
_entity.pdbx_description
1 polymer ?
#
loop_
_entity_poly.entity_id
_entity_poly.type
_entity_poly.pdbx_seq_one_letter_code
_entity_poly.pdbx_strand_id
1 'polypeptide(L)'
;MLEGIISLVSEVLFNTGDARGVWSEITARGGLTGWTKENNLRPSSDHSPEFKGTMRVKTLESPTISIRDSPSLSARRIGSLKRGEVIKYNTFVGYFADITSSNGIRGFVSSKYLVCN
;
A
#
# COMPACT_ATOMS: atom_id res chain seq x y z
N MET A 1 -24.29 0.25 -0.21
CA MET A 1 -23.02 0.92 0.12
C MET A 1 -22.69 0.49 1.54
N LEU A 2 -21.62 -0.29 1.75
CA LEU A 2 -21.22 -0.70 3.10
C LEU A 2 -20.37 0.41 3.69
N GLU A 3 -20.94 1.16 4.64
CA GLU A 3 -20.22 2.15 5.45
C GLU A 3 -19.35 1.37 6.45
N GLY A 4 -18.03 1.36 6.25
CA GLY A 4 -17.09 0.77 7.19
C GLY A 4 -16.60 1.83 8.18
N ILE A 5 -16.76 1.59 9.48
CA ILE A 5 -16.18 2.47 10.52
C ILE A 5 -14.71 2.08 10.70
N ILE A 6 -13.79 3.00 10.42
CA ILE A 6 -12.37 2.85 10.76
C ILE A 6 -12.14 3.44 12.16
N SER A 7 -11.42 2.72 13.02
CA SER A 7 -11.12 3.20 14.38
C SER A 7 -10.26 4.46 14.33
N LEU A 8 -10.56 5.42 15.22
CA LEU A 8 -9.94 6.75 15.37
C LEU A 8 -8.40 6.77 15.48
N VAL A 9 -7.76 5.63 15.70
CA VAL A 9 -6.30 5.48 15.88
C VAL A 9 -5.63 4.70 14.74
N SER A 10 -6.32 4.45 13.64
CA SER A 10 -5.78 3.69 12.51
C SER A 10 -4.87 4.56 11.64
N GLU A 11 -3.67 4.06 11.34
CA GLU A 11 -2.79 4.69 10.35
C GLU A 11 -3.37 4.47 8.94
N VAL A 12 -3.38 5.51 8.13
CA VAL A 12 -3.95 5.52 6.79
C VAL A 12 -3.01 6.20 5.81
N LEU A 13 -3.03 5.75 4.55
CA LEU A 13 -2.37 6.48 3.46
C LEU A 13 -3.31 7.59 2.97
N PHE A 14 -2.81 8.82 2.93
CA PHE A 14 -3.45 9.93 2.22
C PHE A 14 -3.16 9.79 0.72
N ASN A 15 -4.21 9.71 -0.11
CA ASN A 15 -4.07 9.56 -1.56
C ASN A 15 -4.25 10.90 -2.28
N THR A 16 -5.38 11.57 -2.04
CA THR A 16 -5.71 12.87 -2.67
C THR A 16 -6.76 13.60 -1.84
N GLY A 17 -6.78 14.94 -1.93
CA GLY A 17 -7.87 15.79 -1.43
C GLY A 17 -8.91 16.07 -2.53
N ASP A 18 -10.14 16.42 -2.14
CA ASP A 18 -11.06 17.08 -3.06
C ASP A 18 -10.53 18.48 -3.41
N ALA A 19 -11.03 19.08 -4.50
CA ALA A 19 -10.55 20.39 -4.96
C ALA A 19 -10.79 21.54 -3.94
N ARG A 20 -11.49 21.25 -2.84
CA ARG A 20 -11.86 22.21 -1.79
C ARG A 20 -11.09 21.98 -0.48
N GLY A 21 -10.29 20.93 -0.38
CA GLY A 21 -9.57 20.56 0.85
C GLY A 21 -10.49 20.21 2.02
N VAL A 22 -11.70 19.71 1.75
CA VAL A 22 -12.66 19.36 2.82
C VAL A 22 -12.62 17.87 3.10
N TRP A 23 -12.43 17.07 2.04
CA TRP A 23 -12.42 15.62 2.09
C TRP A 23 -11.13 15.08 1.50
N SER A 24 -10.62 14.02 2.11
CA SER A 24 -9.49 13.27 1.61
C SER A 24 -9.88 11.82 1.37
N GLU A 25 -9.45 11.28 0.24
CA GLU A 25 -9.47 9.84 0.03
C GLU A 25 -8.32 9.22 0.81
N ILE A 26 -8.66 8.20 1.61
CA ILE A 26 -7.72 7.44 2.42
C ILE A 26 -7.74 5.97 2.03
N THR A 27 -6.61 5.31 2.23
CA THR A 27 -6.53 3.85 2.22
C THR A 27 -6.17 3.34 3.61
N ALA A 28 -7.02 2.49 4.16
CA ALA A 28 -6.85 1.81 5.43
C ALA A 28 -6.46 0.33 5.24
N ARG A 29 -6.25 -0.34 6.37
CA ARG A 29 -5.95 -1.77 6.48
C ARG A 29 -6.83 -2.64 5.57
N GLY A 30 -6.22 -3.62 4.90
CA GLY A 30 -6.90 -4.51 3.94
C GLY A 30 -7.19 -3.89 2.58
N GLY A 31 -6.76 -2.65 2.34
CA GLY A 31 -7.04 -1.90 1.12
C GLY A 31 -8.47 -1.38 1.08
N LEU A 32 -9.04 -1.10 2.25
CA LEU A 32 -10.30 -0.38 2.36
C LEU A 32 -10.03 1.07 1.98
N THR A 33 -10.74 1.56 0.97
CA THR A 33 -10.68 2.96 0.56
C THR A 33 -11.95 3.68 0.99
N GLY A 34 -11.83 4.97 1.25
CA GLY A 34 -12.97 5.81 1.64
C GLY A 34 -12.60 7.28 1.74
N TRP A 35 -13.60 8.12 1.88
CA TRP A 35 -13.43 9.55 2.08
C TRP A 35 -13.64 9.92 3.54
N THR A 36 -12.75 10.74 4.09
CA THR A 36 -12.89 11.31 5.43
C THR A 36 -12.62 12.81 5.40
N LYS A 37 -13.16 13.56 6.36
CA LYS A 37 -12.88 14.99 6.48
C LYS A 37 -11.43 15.22 6.88
N GLU A 38 -10.79 16.27 6.36
CA GLU A 38 -9.39 16.58 6.68
C GLU A 38 -9.14 16.75 8.18
N ASN A 39 -10.10 17.32 8.92
CA ASN A 39 -9.98 17.51 10.37
C ASN A 39 -10.08 16.22 11.20
N ASN A 40 -10.43 15.09 10.58
CA ASN A 40 -10.31 13.77 11.19
C ASN A 40 -8.91 13.16 11.00
N LEU A 41 -8.09 13.75 10.15
CA LEU A 41 -6.72 13.35 9.90
C LEU A 41 -5.77 14.20 10.72
N ARG A 42 -4.69 13.57 11.16
CA ARG A 42 -3.53 14.26 11.73
C ARG A 42 -2.28 13.69 11.08
N PRO A 43 -1.24 14.51 10.85
CA PRO A 43 0.05 14.00 10.41
C PRO A 43 0.55 12.91 11.35
N SER A 44 1.28 11.95 10.79
CA SER A 44 1.99 10.96 11.59
C SER A 44 2.91 11.67 12.59
N SER A 45 3.06 11.10 13.79
CA SER A 45 3.87 11.68 14.87
C SER A 45 5.36 11.78 14.53
N ASP A 46 5.82 11.03 13.53
CA ASP A 46 7.18 11.13 13.01
C ASP A 46 7.33 12.17 11.88
N HIS A 47 6.24 12.89 11.54
CA HIS A 47 6.14 13.83 10.43
C HIS A 47 6.66 13.27 9.09
N SER A 48 6.75 11.94 8.98
CA SER A 48 7.24 11.27 7.79
C SER A 48 6.12 11.27 6.76
N PRO A 49 6.34 11.80 5.55
CA PRO A 49 5.42 11.56 4.44
C PRO A 49 5.49 10.10 3.97
N GLU A 50 6.48 9.33 4.43
CA GLU A 50 6.67 7.93 4.07
C GLU A 50 5.89 7.02 5.02
N PHE A 51 5.05 6.18 4.43
CA PHE A 51 4.46 5.04 5.12
C PHE A 51 5.55 4.05 5.50
N LYS A 52 5.78 3.85 6.80
CA LYS A 52 6.74 2.86 7.32
C LYS A 52 5.99 1.67 7.89
N GLY A 53 5.22 1.02 7.02
CA GLY A 53 4.35 -0.10 7.41
C GLY A 53 4.60 -1.38 6.62
N THR A 54 3.78 -2.36 6.93
CA THR A 54 3.70 -3.60 6.14
C THR A 54 2.56 -3.50 5.14
N MET A 55 2.73 -4.12 3.98
CA MET A 55 1.64 -4.32 3.03
C MET A 55 1.36 -5.81 2.90
N ARG A 56 0.16 -6.14 2.46
CA ARG A 56 -0.28 -7.50 2.22
C ARG A 56 -0.54 -7.73 0.74
N VAL A 57 -0.11 -8.87 0.23
CA VAL A 57 -0.36 -9.26 -1.15
C VAL A 57 -1.84 -9.60 -1.36
N LYS A 58 -2.49 -8.89 -2.28
CA LYS A 58 -3.88 -9.09 -2.68
C LYS A 58 -3.95 -9.29 -4.20
N THR A 59 -4.36 -10.47 -4.62
CA THR A 59 -4.64 -10.79 -6.03
C THR A 59 -5.73 -11.87 -6.06
N LEU A 60 -6.64 -11.82 -7.03
CA LEU A 60 -7.60 -12.88 -7.30
C LEU A 60 -7.18 -13.73 -8.51
N GLU A 61 -6.40 -13.13 -9.41
CA GLU A 61 -6.00 -13.68 -10.70
C GLU A 61 -4.93 -14.76 -10.61
N SER A 62 -4.07 -14.71 -9.60
CA SER A 62 -2.93 -15.63 -9.46
C SER A 62 -2.69 -16.04 -8.01
N PRO A 63 -2.16 -17.25 -7.74
CA PRO A 63 -1.71 -17.64 -6.40
C PRO A 63 -0.41 -16.93 -5.99
N THR A 64 0.39 -16.46 -6.95
CA THR A 64 1.68 -15.79 -6.70
C THR A 64 1.88 -14.56 -7.58
N ILE A 65 2.69 -13.61 -7.11
CA ILE A 65 3.11 -12.44 -7.88
C ILE A 65 4.63 -12.38 -7.96
N SER A 66 5.15 -11.78 -9.02
CA SER A 66 6.60 -11.74 -9.29
C SER A 66 7.28 -10.57 -8.56
N ILE A 67 8.41 -10.84 -7.93
CA ILE A 67 9.38 -9.81 -7.52
C ILE A 67 10.36 -9.60 -8.67
N ARG A 68 10.61 -8.36 -9.04
CA ARG A 68 11.46 -7.96 -10.18
C ARG A 68 12.66 -7.13 -9.73
N ASP A 69 13.74 -7.14 -10.50
CA ASP A 69 14.96 -6.38 -10.18
C ASP A 69 14.91 -4.89 -10.54
N SER A 70 13.93 -4.48 -11.34
CA SER A 70 13.66 -3.07 -11.67
C SER A 70 12.14 -2.83 -11.81
N PRO A 71 11.66 -1.58 -11.70
CA PRO A 71 10.22 -1.23 -11.72
C PRO A 71 9.64 -1.29 -13.14
N SER A 72 9.66 -2.47 -13.76
CA SER A 72 9.13 -2.72 -15.11
C SER A 72 8.52 -4.12 -15.23
N LEU A 73 7.49 -4.27 -16.06
CA LEU A 73 6.88 -5.57 -16.34
C LEU A 73 7.79 -6.48 -17.19
N SER A 74 8.76 -5.92 -17.91
CA SER A 74 9.76 -6.67 -18.68
C SER A 74 11.02 -6.99 -17.88
N ALA A 75 11.17 -6.43 -16.67
CA ALA A 75 12.32 -6.66 -15.80
C ALA A 75 12.47 -8.13 -15.39
N ARG A 76 13.69 -8.55 -15.08
CA ARG A 76 13.96 -9.95 -14.72
C ARG A 76 13.27 -10.29 -13.38
N ARG A 77 12.67 -11.48 -13.33
CA ARG A 77 12.08 -12.02 -12.10
C ARG A 77 13.20 -12.52 -11.18
N ILE A 78 13.20 -12.06 -9.94
CA ILE A 78 14.18 -12.43 -8.90
C ILE A 78 13.56 -13.13 -7.70
N GLY A 79 12.23 -13.27 -7.71
CA GLY A 79 11.51 -13.99 -6.68
C GLY A 79 10.01 -13.97 -6.92
N SER A 80 9.26 -14.41 -5.92
CA SER A 80 7.80 -14.39 -5.94
C SER A 80 7.24 -14.22 -4.53
N LEU A 81 6.08 -13.59 -4.43
CA LEU A 81 5.29 -13.50 -3.21
C LEU A 81 4.02 -14.32 -3.34
N LYS A 82 3.58 -14.92 -2.23
CA LYS A 82 2.32 -15.65 -2.18
C LYS A 82 1.16 -14.70 -1.88
N ARG A 83 -0.05 -15.06 -2.32
CA ARG A 83 -1.28 -14.37 -1.91
C ARG A 83 -1.36 -14.32 -0.38
N GLY A 84 -1.68 -13.15 0.17
CA GLY A 84 -1.80 -12.92 1.61
C GLY A 84 -0.47 -12.75 2.35
N GLU A 85 0.66 -12.90 1.68
CA GLU A 85 1.97 -12.66 2.29
C GLU A 85 2.09 -11.20 2.74
N VAL A 86 2.61 -11.01 3.95
CA VAL A 86 2.90 -9.70 4.52
C VAL A 86 4.34 -9.36 4.19
N ILE A 87 4.55 -8.19 3.60
CA ILE A 87 5.85 -7.69 3.16
C ILE A 87 6.15 -6.35 3.82
N LYS A 88 7.43 -6.00 3.90
CA LYS A 88 7.85 -4.65 4.26
C LYS A 88 7.81 -3.77 3.02
N TYR A 89 7.10 -2.65 3.10
CA TYR A 89 7.13 -1.63 2.07
C TYR A 89 8.29 -0.66 2.32
N ASN A 90 8.93 -0.20 1.24
CA ASN A 90 10.00 0.80 1.30
C ASN A 90 9.58 2.10 0.59
N THR A 91 9.20 2.05 -0.69
CA THR A 91 8.77 3.23 -1.46
C THR A 91 7.98 2.84 -2.73
N PHE A 92 7.30 3.80 -3.35
CA PHE A 92 6.72 3.64 -4.69
C PHE A 92 7.61 4.26 -5.77
N VAL A 93 7.72 3.54 -6.89
CA VAL A 93 8.35 4.01 -8.12
C VAL A 93 7.35 3.80 -9.26
N GLY A 94 6.59 4.85 -9.58
CA GLY A 94 5.47 4.76 -10.52
C GLY A 94 4.44 3.72 -10.07
N TYR A 95 4.15 2.75 -10.94
CA TYR A 95 3.19 1.66 -10.67
C TYR A 95 3.79 0.44 -9.95
N PHE A 96 4.99 0.59 -9.39
CA PHE A 96 5.70 -0.46 -8.64
C PHE A 96 6.00 0.00 -7.22
N ALA A 97 6.06 -0.93 -6.29
CA ALA A 97 6.58 -0.74 -4.94
C ALA A 97 7.94 -1.43 -4.81
N ASP A 98 8.94 -0.74 -4.25
CA ASP A 98 10.11 -1.37 -3.64
C ASP A 98 9.67 -2.01 -2.32
N ILE A 99 9.88 -3.31 -2.22
CA ILE A 99 9.49 -4.12 -1.08
C ILE A 99 10.65 -5.00 -0.62
N THR A 100 10.57 -5.43 0.63
CA THR A 100 11.34 -6.55 1.15
C THR A 100 10.36 -7.66 1.54
N SER A 101 10.50 -8.83 0.92
CA SER A 101 9.65 -10.01 1.19
C SER A 101 9.92 -10.59 2.57
N SER A 102 9.04 -11.50 3.02
CA SER A 102 9.19 -12.18 4.31
C SER A 102 10.47 -13.02 4.43
N ASN A 103 11.00 -13.50 3.29
CA ASN A 103 12.26 -14.24 3.21
C ASN A 103 13.48 -13.37 2.86
N GLY A 104 13.36 -12.04 2.91
CA GLY A 104 14.47 -11.10 2.77
C GLY A 104 14.85 -10.70 1.34
N ILE A 105 14.11 -11.14 0.32
CA ILE A 105 14.32 -10.70 -1.06
C ILE A 105 13.83 -9.26 -1.20
N ARG A 106 14.73 -8.35 -1.60
CA ARG A 106 14.38 -6.96 -1.95
C ARG A 106 14.22 -6.80 -3.45
N GLY A 107 13.15 -6.11 -3.86
CA GLY A 107 12.90 -5.82 -5.28
C GLY A 107 11.57 -5.12 -5.50
N PHE A 108 11.12 -5.12 -6.76
CA PHE A 108 9.95 -4.38 -7.21
C PHE A 108 8.76 -5.29 -7.50
N VAL A 109 7.58 -4.86 -7.04
CA VAL A 109 6.31 -5.55 -7.25
C VAL A 109 5.28 -4.55 -7.74
N SER A 110 4.38 -4.92 -8.66
CA SER A 110 3.33 -4.00 -9.12
C SER A 110 2.40 -3.63 -7.95
N SER A 111 2.22 -2.33 -7.72
CA SER A 111 1.47 -1.79 -6.58
C SER A 111 0.00 -2.20 -6.58
N LYS A 112 -0.57 -2.50 -7.75
CA LYS A 112 -1.95 -2.98 -7.90
C LYS A 112 -2.25 -4.28 -7.16
N TYR A 113 -1.21 -5.04 -6.78
CA TYR A 113 -1.34 -6.29 -6.03
C TYR A 113 -1.04 -6.14 -4.54
N LEU A 114 -0.85 -4.92 -4.05
CA LEU A 114 -0.51 -4.63 -2.66
C LEU A 114 -1.59 -3.77 -2.02
N VAL A 115 -1.90 -4.08 -0.76
CA VAL A 115 -2.79 -3.27 0.07
C VAL A 115 -2.15 -3.06 1.44
N CYS A 116 -2.48 -1.97 2.13
CA CYS A 116 -2.04 -1.78 3.52
C CYS A 116 -2.42 -3.00 4.36
N ASN A 117 -1.47 -3.55 5.12
CA ASN A 117 -1.68 -4.78 5.89
C ASN A 117 -2.54 -4.56 7.12
#